data_AF-A0A3L7TQI3-F1
#
_entry.id   AF-A0A3L7TQI3-F1
#
_cell.length_a   1.000
_cell.length_b   1.000
_cell.length_c   1.000
_cell.angle_alpha   90.00
_cell.angle_beta   90.00
_cell.angle_gamma   90.00
#
_symmetry.space_group_name_H-M   'P 1'
#
loop_
_entity.id
_entity.type
_entity.pdbx_description
1 polymer ?
#
loop_
_entity_poly.entity_id
_entity_poly.type
_entity_poly.pdbx_seq_one_letter_code
_entity_poly.pdbx_strand_id
1 'polypeptide(L)'
;MPEIGTESFAHIACPRCGYPIGPTIAASEARGETSGPCTECGLHIEWESLRSVSGDPRWFVESRVRGPWTVWRAVITLARLVRPHRFWSQVSMVIPVRPRRIAVFFLAIALCLHVIAAAARINRIASTSTALTPASFAIDLVVAAALPLSRMTGSGMLIESDAVFPLPDQRSQRALHFAQSLALAGVLPFRSDYTRMGKQVTGRRVAGIILGFNYGKFSSPCEFDLVHSREVHTLLSIASVAITAPFVVLLLPTSLRRARVRRVHLLRMSAYSTALIIPLFALFVFTPRTYVTTDNDLFVPIIHFARLNGWPLFLAAYFVMVVVSMHAMASRYLKLPHATGVALSCSLIATLTTVVILAMWLD
;
A
#
# COMPACT_ATOMS: atom_id res chain seq x y z
N MET A 1 -7.15 -29.46 -42.03
CA MET A 1 -7.30 -28.92 -40.66
C MET A 1 -6.30 -29.64 -39.79
N PRO A 2 -5.37 -28.95 -39.11
CA PRO A 2 -4.46 -29.61 -38.18
C PRO A 2 -5.26 -30.28 -37.08
N GLU A 3 -5.03 -31.56 -36.84
CA GLU A 3 -5.56 -32.27 -35.68
C GLU A 3 -5.02 -31.59 -34.42
N ILE A 4 -5.85 -30.74 -33.82
CA ILE A 4 -5.57 -30.15 -32.52
C ILE A 4 -5.60 -31.32 -31.53
N GLY A 5 -4.41 -31.78 -31.12
CA GLY A 5 -4.22 -32.95 -30.29
C GLY A 5 -5.19 -32.99 -29.10
N THR A 6 -5.94 -34.09 -29.01
CA THR A 6 -6.94 -34.37 -27.97
C THR A 6 -6.36 -34.33 -26.54
N GLU A 7 -5.04 -34.43 -26.38
CA GLU A 7 -4.35 -34.29 -25.10
C GLU A 7 -4.50 -32.90 -24.46
N SER A 8 -4.77 -31.84 -25.23
CA SER A 8 -4.87 -30.48 -24.69
C SER A 8 -6.07 -30.26 -23.76
N PHE A 9 -7.13 -31.08 -23.84
CA PHE A 9 -8.38 -30.85 -23.10
C PHE A 9 -8.40 -31.46 -21.71
N ALA A 10 -7.52 -32.42 -21.40
CA ALA A 10 -7.48 -33.13 -20.13
C ALA A 10 -7.21 -32.21 -18.91
N HIS A 11 -6.64 -31.02 -19.14
CA HIS A 11 -6.21 -30.11 -18.08
C HIS A 11 -7.11 -28.88 -17.88
N ILE A 12 -8.23 -28.76 -18.61
CA ILE A 12 -9.13 -27.61 -18.46
C ILE A 12 -9.99 -27.80 -17.21
N ALA A 13 -9.69 -27.02 -16.17
CA ALA A 13 -10.41 -27.01 -14.91
C ALA A 13 -11.25 -25.75 -14.74
N CYS A 14 -12.37 -25.87 -14.03
CA CYS A 14 -13.20 -24.74 -13.63
C CYS A 14 -12.34 -23.72 -12.86
N PRO A 15 -12.33 -22.43 -13.25
CA PRO A 15 -11.49 -21.44 -12.60
C PRO A 15 -11.86 -21.25 -11.13
N ARG A 16 -13.14 -21.39 -10.76
CA ARG A 16 -13.63 -21.18 -9.40
C ARG A 16 -13.31 -22.32 -8.45
N CYS A 17 -13.62 -23.57 -8.81
CA CYS A 17 -13.49 -24.73 -7.93
C CYS A 17 -12.36 -25.70 -8.29
N GLY A 18 -11.83 -25.64 -9.51
CA GLY A 18 -10.78 -26.54 -9.98
C GLY A 18 -11.26 -27.90 -10.48
N TYR A 19 -12.58 -28.12 -10.57
CA TYR A 19 -13.13 -29.35 -11.14
C TYR A 19 -12.78 -29.49 -12.63
N PRO A 20 -12.32 -30.66 -13.12
CA PRO A 20 -12.05 -30.87 -14.54
C PRO A 20 -13.34 -30.78 -15.36
N ILE A 21 -13.43 -29.80 -16.25
CA ILE A 21 -14.64 -29.54 -17.07
C ILE A 21 -14.43 -29.87 -18.55
N GLY A 22 -13.26 -30.38 -18.94
CA GLY A 22 -12.94 -30.76 -20.32
C GLY A 22 -14.02 -31.63 -20.99
N PRO A 23 -14.45 -32.76 -20.37
CA PRO A 23 -15.51 -33.59 -20.95
C PRO A 23 -16.85 -32.87 -21.08
N THR A 24 -17.21 -32.04 -20.09
CA THR A 24 -18.45 -31.25 -20.11
C THR A 24 -18.43 -30.21 -21.24
N ILE A 25 -17.29 -29.56 -21.46
CA ILE A 25 -17.08 -28.61 -22.56
C ILE A 25 -17.23 -29.33 -23.89
N ALA A 26 -16.53 -30.45 -24.10
CA ALA A 26 -16.60 -31.21 -25.35
C ALA A 26 -18.03 -31.68 -25.67
N ALA A 27 -18.76 -32.18 -24.66
CA ALA A 27 -20.16 -32.58 -24.83
C ALA A 27 -21.10 -31.39 -25.12
N SER A 28 -20.87 -30.23 -24.50
CA SER A 28 -21.63 -29.00 -24.72
C SER A 28 -21.38 -28.43 -26.12
N GLU A 29 -20.13 -28.42 -26.57
CA GLU A 29 -19.74 -28.00 -27.91
C GLU A 29 -20.26 -28.92 -29.01
N ALA A 30 -20.32 -30.24 -28.75
CA ALA A 30 -20.95 -31.20 -29.64
C ALA A 30 -22.46 -30.92 -29.85
N ARG A 31 -23.11 -30.21 -28.91
CA ARG A 31 -24.50 -29.73 -29.03
C ARG A 31 -24.61 -28.32 -29.62
N GLY A 32 -23.50 -27.67 -29.98
CA GLY A 32 -23.49 -26.29 -30.47
C GLY A 32 -23.61 -25.22 -29.38
N GLU A 33 -23.44 -25.57 -28.10
CA GLU A 33 -23.46 -24.61 -26.99
C GLU A 33 -22.08 -23.95 -26.84
N THR A 34 -22.05 -22.62 -26.69
CA THR A 34 -20.81 -21.83 -26.52
C THR A 34 -20.47 -21.53 -25.05
N SER A 35 -21.37 -21.88 -24.14
CA SER A 35 -21.24 -21.63 -22.71
C SER A 35 -22.09 -22.60 -21.90
N GLY A 36 -21.79 -22.74 -20.62
CA GLY A 36 -22.62 -23.53 -19.70
C GLY A 36 -22.15 -23.48 -18.25
N PRO A 37 -22.94 -24.06 -17.32
CA PRO A 37 -22.62 -24.09 -15.90
C PRO A 37 -21.62 -25.21 -15.57
N CYS A 38 -20.71 -24.93 -14.63
CA CYS A 38 -19.91 -25.97 -14.00
C CYS A 38 -20.82 -26.87 -13.13
N THR A 39 -20.75 -28.18 -13.35
CA THR A 39 -21.56 -29.20 -12.63
C THR A 39 -21.33 -29.21 -11.12
N GLU A 40 -20.16 -28.79 -10.63
CA GLU A 40 -19.84 -28.78 -9.19
C GLU A 40 -20.21 -27.46 -8.48
N CYS A 41 -19.97 -26.31 -9.10
CA CYS A 41 -20.10 -25.00 -8.42
C CYS A 41 -21.14 -24.07 -9.05
N GLY A 42 -21.80 -24.50 -10.12
CA GLY A 42 -22.82 -23.74 -10.84
C GLY A 42 -22.31 -22.48 -11.55
N LEU A 43 -20.98 -22.26 -11.64
CA LEU A 43 -20.45 -21.10 -12.32
C LEU A 43 -20.73 -21.20 -13.82
N HIS A 44 -21.43 -20.22 -14.38
CA HIS A 44 -21.61 -20.07 -15.82
C HIS A 44 -20.32 -19.56 -16.47
N ILE A 45 -19.81 -20.31 -17.45
CA ILE A 45 -18.52 -20.05 -18.11
C ILE A 45 -18.74 -20.07 -19.63
N GLU A 46 -18.16 -19.10 -20.33
CA GLU A 46 -18.02 -19.14 -21.78
C GLU A 46 -16.84 -20.04 -22.14
N TRP A 47 -17.06 -21.08 -22.94
CA TRP A 47 -16.03 -22.09 -23.23
C TRP A 47 -14.84 -21.50 -23.97
N GLU A 48 -15.09 -20.52 -24.85
CA GLU A 48 -14.03 -19.79 -25.55
C GLU A 48 -13.09 -19.08 -24.56
N SER A 49 -13.61 -18.48 -23.49
CA SER A 49 -12.81 -17.70 -22.53
C SER A 49 -11.71 -18.53 -21.84
N LEU A 50 -11.93 -19.84 -21.69
CA LEU A 50 -10.96 -20.77 -21.10
C LEU A 50 -9.75 -21.01 -22.02
N ARG A 51 -9.95 -20.90 -23.33
CA ARG A 51 -8.93 -21.17 -24.37
C ARG A 51 -8.32 -19.89 -24.92
N SER A 52 -9.11 -18.84 -25.10
CA SER A 52 -8.69 -17.59 -25.72
C SER A 52 -8.17 -16.57 -24.70
N VAL A 53 -7.26 -15.72 -25.16
CA VAL A 53 -6.71 -14.58 -24.41
C VAL A 53 -7.46 -13.28 -24.74
N SER A 54 -8.33 -13.30 -25.75
CA SER A 54 -8.99 -12.10 -26.31
C SER A 54 -9.85 -11.34 -25.30
N GLY A 55 -10.41 -12.02 -24.30
CA GLY A 55 -11.21 -11.41 -23.24
C GLY A 55 -10.42 -10.76 -22.09
N ASP A 56 -9.10 -10.95 -22.01
CA ASP A 56 -8.33 -10.42 -20.87
C ASP A 56 -8.14 -8.89 -20.97
N PRO A 57 -8.52 -8.10 -19.94
CA PRO A 57 -8.34 -6.66 -19.97
C PRO A 57 -6.86 -6.28 -20.10
N ARG A 58 -6.50 -5.56 -21.17
CA ARG A 58 -5.10 -5.18 -21.48
C ARG A 58 -4.45 -4.30 -20.39
N TRP A 59 -5.25 -3.59 -19.61
CA TRP A 59 -4.79 -2.72 -18.53
C TRP A 59 -4.46 -3.49 -17.24
N PHE A 60 -4.92 -4.73 -17.10
CA PHE A 60 -4.79 -5.50 -15.87
C PHE A 60 -3.40 -6.13 -15.76
N VAL A 61 -2.74 -5.98 -14.62
CA VAL A 61 -1.37 -6.45 -14.43
C VAL A 61 -1.21 -7.97 -14.63
N GLU A 62 -2.21 -8.77 -14.27
CA GLU A 62 -2.19 -10.23 -14.45
C GLU A 62 -2.62 -10.70 -15.85
N SER A 63 -3.06 -9.80 -16.74
CA SER A 63 -3.57 -10.12 -18.09
C SER A 63 -2.62 -11.00 -18.90
N ARG A 64 -3.12 -12.02 -19.60
CA ARG A 64 -2.27 -12.91 -20.42
C ARG A 64 -1.63 -12.20 -21.62
N VAL A 65 -2.15 -11.04 -22.03
CA VAL A 65 -1.61 -10.22 -23.13
C VAL A 65 -0.16 -9.82 -22.82
N ARG A 66 0.80 -10.23 -23.66
CA ARG A 66 2.23 -9.88 -23.53
C ARG A 66 2.47 -8.42 -23.92
N GLY A 67 3.43 -7.76 -23.28
CA GLY A 67 3.85 -6.40 -23.63
C GLY A 67 4.85 -5.83 -22.62
N PRO A 68 5.74 -4.90 -23.02
CA PRO A 68 6.79 -4.36 -22.14
C PRO A 68 6.26 -3.44 -21.03
N TRP A 69 4.99 -3.03 -21.11
CA TRP A 69 4.37 -2.01 -20.26
C TRP A 69 3.83 -2.53 -18.92
N THR A 70 4.51 -3.46 -18.26
CA THR A 70 4.02 -4.08 -17.00
C THR A 70 3.86 -3.06 -15.87
N VAL A 71 4.82 -2.14 -15.71
CA VAL A 71 4.77 -1.07 -14.69
C VAL A 71 3.61 -0.12 -14.97
N TRP A 72 3.41 0.27 -16.22
CA TRP A 72 2.28 1.13 -16.60
C TRP A 72 0.92 0.45 -16.33
N ARG A 73 0.82 -0.86 -16.59
CA ARG A 73 -0.37 -1.64 -16.20
C ARG A 73 -0.57 -1.69 -14.69
N ALA A 74 0.49 -1.74 -13.90
CA ALA A 74 0.39 -1.67 -12.44
C ALA A 74 -0.25 -0.34 -12.00
N VAL A 75 0.20 0.78 -12.56
CA VAL A 75 -0.39 2.11 -12.28
C VAL A 75 -1.86 2.18 -12.72
N ILE A 76 -2.20 1.73 -13.93
CA ILE A 76 -3.60 1.72 -14.39
C ILE A 76 -4.47 0.77 -13.56
N THR A 77 -3.93 -0.39 -13.17
CA THR A 77 -4.62 -1.34 -12.28
C THR A 77 -4.94 -0.66 -10.95
N LEU A 78 -3.98 0.06 -10.35
CA LEU A 78 -4.19 0.82 -9.12
C LEU A 78 -5.27 1.90 -9.28
N ALA A 79 -5.22 2.68 -10.37
CA ALA A 79 -6.23 3.70 -10.66
C ALA A 79 -7.64 3.11 -10.83
N ARG A 80 -7.75 1.91 -11.41
CA ARG A 80 -9.03 1.20 -11.59
C ARG A 80 -9.58 0.63 -10.27
N LEU A 81 -8.73 0.29 -9.30
CA LEU A 81 -9.15 -0.22 -7.99
C LEU A 81 -9.99 0.78 -7.19
N VAL A 82 -9.84 2.08 -7.45
CA VAL A 82 -10.65 3.15 -6.82
C VAL A 82 -12.15 2.95 -7.05
N ARG A 83 -12.55 2.25 -8.12
CA ARG A 83 -13.94 1.90 -8.42
C ARG A 83 -14.11 0.38 -8.35
N PRO A 84 -14.22 -0.21 -7.14
CA PRO A 84 -14.15 -1.66 -6.96
C PRO A 84 -15.19 -2.41 -7.78
N HIS A 85 -16.42 -1.89 -7.90
CA HIS A 85 -17.46 -2.51 -8.73
C HIS A 85 -17.10 -2.64 -10.20
N ARG A 86 -16.51 -1.59 -10.81
CA ARG A 86 -16.10 -1.62 -12.22
C ARG A 86 -14.86 -2.47 -12.43
N PHE A 87 -13.94 -2.45 -11.46
CA PHE A 87 -12.75 -3.29 -11.49
C PHE A 87 -13.14 -4.78 -11.48
N TRP A 88 -13.93 -5.21 -10.48
CA TRP A 88 -14.29 -6.61 -10.31
C TRP A 88 -15.30 -7.13 -11.34
N SER A 89 -16.03 -6.26 -12.04
CA SER A 89 -16.85 -6.68 -13.18
C SER A 89 -16.05 -6.97 -14.44
N GLN A 90 -14.81 -6.46 -14.55
CA GLN A 90 -13.95 -6.62 -15.72
C GLN A 90 -12.89 -7.70 -15.52
N VAL A 91 -12.54 -8.02 -14.27
CA VAL A 91 -11.57 -9.09 -13.96
C VAL A 91 -12.28 -10.43 -13.91
N SER A 92 -11.98 -11.31 -14.86
CA SER A 92 -12.51 -12.67 -14.90
C SER A 92 -11.69 -13.63 -14.01
N MET A 93 -12.38 -14.60 -13.38
CA MET A 93 -11.73 -15.70 -12.65
C MET A 93 -10.88 -16.60 -13.56
N VAL A 94 -11.12 -16.56 -14.88
CA VAL A 94 -10.36 -17.35 -15.87
C VAL A 94 -8.91 -16.89 -15.98
N ILE A 95 -8.62 -15.62 -15.64
CA ILE A 95 -7.26 -15.09 -15.67
C ILE A 95 -6.44 -15.79 -14.58
N PRO A 96 -5.37 -16.54 -14.92
CA PRO A 96 -4.59 -17.29 -13.95
C PRO A 96 -3.85 -16.34 -13.00
N VAL A 97 -3.79 -16.71 -11.72
CA VAL A 97 -3.05 -15.92 -10.72
C VAL A 97 -1.56 -16.10 -10.94
N ARG A 98 -0.85 -14.99 -11.17
CA ARG A 98 0.60 -14.99 -11.44
C ARG A 98 1.33 -14.25 -10.32
N PRO A 99 1.84 -14.97 -9.29
CA PRO A 99 2.40 -14.33 -8.08
C PRO A 99 3.55 -13.37 -8.40
N ARG A 100 4.39 -13.70 -9.39
CA ARG A 100 5.47 -12.79 -9.86
C ARG A 100 4.94 -11.43 -10.31
N ARG A 101 3.79 -11.37 -10.98
CA ARG A 101 3.20 -10.12 -11.46
C ARG A 101 2.54 -9.32 -10.34
N ILE A 102 1.94 -10.01 -9.36
CA ILE A 102 1.44 -9.39 -8.13
C ILE A 102 2.60 -8.78 -7.34
N ALA A 103 3.73 -9.48 -7.22
CA ALA A 103 4.93 -8.93 -6.58
C ALA A 103 5.45 -7.67 -7.30
N VAL A 104 5.53 -7.69 -8.64
CA VAL A 104 5.90 -6.49 -9.43
C VAL A 104 4.90 -5.34 -9.23
N PHE A 105 3.60 -5.64 -9.13
CA PHE A 105 2.57 -4.65 -8.84
C PHE A 105 2.80 -3.97 -7.49
N PHE A 106 3.06 -4.73 -6.43
CA PHE A 106 3.36 -4.17 -5.11
C PHE A 106 4.70 -3.43 -5.08
N LEU A 107 5.72 -3.91 -5.78
CA LEU A 107 7.00 -3.21 -5.90
C LEU A 107 6.82 -1.84 -6.58
N ALA A 108 5.99 -1.78 -7.64
CA ALA A 108 5.66 -0.53 -8.30
C ALA A 108 4.91 0.44 -7.37
N ILE A 109 3.94 -0.05 -6.59
CA ILE A 109 3.24 0.76 -5.57
C ILE A 109 4.22 1.28 -4.52
N ALA A 110 5.07 0.41 -3.98
CA ALA A 110 6.07 0.79 -2.97
C ALA A 110 7.03 1.86 -3.52
N LEU A 111 7.49 1.70 -4.76
CA LEU A 111 8.34 2.68 -5.43
C LEU A 111 7.62 4.02 -5.63
N CYS A 112 6.37 4.01 -6.10
CA CYS A 112 5.58 5.24 -6.26
C CYS A 112 5.40 5.98 -4.93
N LEU A 113 5.06 5.26 -3.86
CA LEU A 113 4.90 5.83 -2.53
C LEU A 113 6.22 6.37 -1.98
N HIS A 114 7.31 5.67 -2.24
CA HIS A 114 8.64 6.12 -1.87
C HIS A 114 9.01 7.44 -2.56
N VAL A 115 8.78 7.55 -3.87
CA VAL A 115 9.00 8.78 -4.64
C VAL A 115 8.13 9.92 -4.14
N ILE A 116 6.85 9.68 -3.85
CA ILE A 116 5.94 10.70 -3.28
C ILE A 116 6.44 11.18 -1.91
N ALA A 117 6.84 10.26 -1.04
CA ALA A 117 7.36 10.59 0.28
C ALA A 117 8.68 11.40 0.19
N ALA A 118 9.58 11.02 -0.74
CA ALA A 118 10.81 11.76 -0.99
C ALA A 118 10.53 13.17 -1.54
N ALA A 119 9.62 13.31 -2.50
CA ALA A 119 9.23 14.61 -3.08
C ALA A 119 8.58 15.53 -2.04
N ALA A 120 7.65 15.00 -1.22
CA ALA A 120 7.01 15.75 -0.14
C ALA A 120 8.04 16.26 0.88
N ARG A 121 9.08 15.46 1.15
CA ARG A 121 10.19 15.86 2.03
C ARG A 121 11.05 16.96 1.42
N ILE A 122 11.45 16.82 0.16
CA ILE A 122 12.25 17.83 -0.54
C ILE A 122 11.52 19.18 -0.55
N ASN A 123 10.22 19.19 -0.88
CA ASN A 123 9.41 20.40 -0.86
C ASN A 123 9.38 21.08 0.52
N ARG A 124 9.29 20.29 1.59
CA ARG A 124 9.31 20.81 2.96
C ARG A 124 10.63 21.50 3.29
N ILE A 125 11.74 20.89 2.90
CA ILE A 125 13.07 21.45 3.17
C ILE A 125 13.32 22.70 2.30
N ALA A 126 12.83 22.68 1.05
CA ALA A 126 12.89 23.85 0.17
C ALA A 126 12.09 25.03 0.75
N SER A 127 10.92 24.79 1.34
CA SER A 127 10.11 25.85 1.96
C SER A 127 10.77 26.51 3.19
N THR A 128 11.69 25.83 3.88
CA THR A 128 12.41 26.40 5.03
C THR A 128 13.73 27.06 4.65
N SER A 129 14.22 26.85 3.43
CA SER A 129 15.54 27.27 2.98
C SER A 129 15.42 28.41 1.97
N THR A 130 15.60 29.65 2.42
CA THR A 130 15.47 30.86 1.58
C THR A 130 16.54 31.02 0.49
N ALA A 131 17.48 30.07 0.34
CA ALA A 131 18.52 30.13 -0.68
C ALA A 131 19.07 28.72 -1.03
N LEU A 132 18.32 27.93 -1.80
CA LEU A 132 18.87 26.73 -2.43
C LEU A 132 19.38 27.07 -3.84
N THR A 133 20.68 26.89 -4.05
CA THR A 133 21.27 26.91 -5.39
C THR A 133 20.90 25.60 -6.14
N PRO A 134 20.87 25.59 -7.48
CA PRO A 134 20.59 24.37 -8.25
C PRO A 134 21.52 23.19 -7.94
N ALA A 135 22.77 23.47 -7.54
CA ALA A 135 23.75 22.47 -7.17
C ALA A 135 23.42 21.76 -5.84
N SER A 136 22.91 22.49 -4.85
CA SER A 136 22.43 21.89 -3.59
C SER A 136 21.25 20.95 -3.85
N PHE A 137 20.31 21.33 -4.72
CA PHE A 137 19.12 20.52 -5.03
C PHE A 137 19.44 19.12 -5.59
N ALA A 138 20.46 19.00 -6.45
CA ALA A 138 20.86 17.72 -7.03
C ALA A 138 21.48 16.77 -5.98
N ILE A 139 22.31 17.31 -5.08
CA ILE A 139 22.90 16.55 -3.97
C ILE A 139 21.80 16.09 -3.02
N ASP A 140 20.83 16.95 -2.72
CA ASP A 140 19.70 16.67 -1.85
C ASP A 140 18.80 15.56 -2.39
N LEU A 141 18.58 15.55 -3.72
CA LEU A 141 17.82 14.52 -4.42
C LEU A 141 18.53 13.16 -4.36
N VAL A 142 19.86 13.14 -4.58
CA VAL A 142 20.67 11.92 -4.52
C VAL A 142 20.70 11.36 -3.09
N VAL A 143 20.90 12.21 -2.10
CA VAL A 143 20.92 11.82 -0.68
C VAL A 143 19.54 11.31 -0.24
N ALA A 144 18.46 12.02 -0.55
CA ALA A 144 17.09 11.59 -0.23
C ALA A 144 16.72 10.24 -0.87
N ALA A 145 17.21 9.96 -2.08
CA ALA A 145 16.98 8.70 -2.79
C ALA A 145 17.86 7.54 -2.28
N ALA A 146 19.11 7.82 -1.86
CA ALA A 146 20.07 6.80 -1.43
C ALA A 146 19.93 6.40 0.05
N LEU A 147 19.45 7.31 0.90
CA LEU A 147 19.32 7.12 2.35
C LEU A 147 18.55 5.87 2.81
N PRO A 148 17.41 5.49 2.21
CA PRO A 148 16.67 4.29 2.59
C PRO A 148 17.42 2.98 2.31
N LEU A 149 18.45 3.03 1.47
CA LEU A 149 19.26 1.87 1.08
C LEU A 149 20.59 1.78 1.86
N SER A 150 20.92 2.82 2.64
CA SER A 150 22.12 2.87 3.45
C SER A 150 22.01 1.93 4.66
N ARG A 151 23.04 1.08 4.86
CA ARG A 151 23.19 0.29 6.10
C ARG A 151 23.78 1.10 7.26
N MET A 152 24.32 2.28 6.98
CA MET A 152 24.87 3.15 8.01
C MET A 152 23.73 3.79 8.80
N THR A 153 23.84 3.79 10.12
CA THR A 153 22.95 4.57 10.96
C THR A 153 23.11 6.06 10.60
N GLY A 154 22.06 6.86 10.76
CA GLY A 154 22.13 8.30 10.46
C GLY A 154 23.29 8.99 11.19
N SER A 155 23.59 8.51 12.40
CA SER A 155 24.76 8.91 13.19
C SER A 155 26.12 8.46 12.65
N GLY A 156 26.20 7.26 12.04
CA GLY A 156 27.41 6.82 11.36
C GLY A 156 27.71 7.67 10.14
N MET A 157 26.67 8.03 9.37
CA MET A 157 26.81 8.95 8.23
C MET A 157 27.24 10.35 8.67
N LEU A 158 26.72 10.83 9.80
CA LEU A 158 27.14 12.08 10.45
C LEU A 158 28.63 12.08 10.79
N ILE A 159 29.10 11.08 11.55
CA ILE A 159 30.48 11.00 12.02
C ILE A 159 31.46 10.90 10.84
N GLU A 160 31.12 10.11 9.81
CA GLU A 160 31.97 10.05 8.61
C GLU A 160 31.91 11.32 7.78
N SER A 161 30.76 11.99 7.67
CA SER A 161 30.66 13.26 6.94
C SER A 161 31.49 14.37 7.62
N ASP A 162 31.46 14.46 8.96
CA ASP A 162 32.29 15.40 9.72
C ASP A 162 33.79 15.07 9.58
N ALA A 163 34.16 13.79 9.46
CA ALA A 163 35.54 13.38 9.25
C ALA A 163 36.05 13.66 7.83
N VAL A 164 35.18 13.64 6.82
CA VAL A 164 35.52 13.87 5.40
C VAL A 164 35.57 15.36 5.04
N PHE A 165 34.83 16.22 5.76
CA PHE A 165 34.80 17.67 5.50
C PHE A 165 35.32 18.52 6.66
N PRO A 166 36.63 18.43 7.02
CA PRO A 166 37.23 19.36 7.96
C PRO A 166 37.47 20.72 7.28
N LEU A 167 36.46 21.59 7.21
CA LEU A 167 36.61 22.89 6.53
C LEU A 167 36.03 24.09 7.33
N PRO A 168 36.74 25.24 7.32
CA PRO A 168 36.38 26.47 8.04
C PRO A 168 35.34 27.35 7.33
N ASP A 169 34.88 26.97 6.14
CA ASP A 169 33.96 27.80 5.35
C ASP A 169 32.49 27.50 5.67
N GLN A 170 31.76 28.57 6.02
CA GLN A 170 30.38 28.55 6.47
C GLN A 170 29.41 27.97 5.41
N ARG A 171 29.77 28.02 4.12
CA ARG A 171 28.99 27.40 3.04
C ARG A 171 29.06 25.87 3.07
N SER A 172 30.26 25.33 3.28
CA SER A 172 30.50 23.89 3.42
C SER A 172 29.79 23.35 4.67
N GLN A 173 29.80 24.12 5.76
CA GLN A 173 29.10 23.80 7.00
C GLN A 173 27.57 23.77 6.83
N ARG A 174 26.99 24.69 6.05
CA ARG A 174 25.54 24.68 5.74
C ARG A 174 25.16 23.51 4.84
N ALA A 175 25.96 23.21 3.82
CA ALA A 175 25.73 22.05 2.95
C ALA A 175 25.85 20.73 3.74
N LEU A 176 26.82 20.66 4.66
CA LEU A 176 27.01 19.52 5.56
C LEU A 176 25.83 19.39 6.53
N HIS A 177 25.42 20.46 7.21
CA HIS A 177 24.24 20.44 8.10
C HIS A 177 22.94 20.11 7.36
N PHE A 178 22.81 20.50 6.10
CA PHE A 178 21.66 20.18 5.27
C PHE A 178 21.66 18.70 4.86
N ALA A 179 22.80 18.19 4.39
CA ALA A 179 23.00 16.77 4.12
C ALA A 179 22.82 15.91 5.38
N GLN A 180 23.26 16.39 6.54
CA GLN A 180 23.04 15.79 7.86
C GLN A 180 21.56 15.79 8.26
N SER A 181 20.84 16.88 8.00
CA SER A 181 19.39 16.99 8.26
C SER A 181 18.59 16.04 7.37
N LEU A 182 19.00 15.90 6.11
CA LEU A 182 18.48 14.90 5.19
C LEU A 182 18.80 13.48 5.66
N ALA A 183 20.03 13.21 6.11
CA ALA A 183 20.48 11.91 6.58
C ALA A 183 19.77 11.45 7.86
N LEU A 184 19.63 12.35 8.83
CA LEU A 184 18.82 12.14 10.03
C LEU A 184 17.36 11.90 9.64
N ALA A 185 16.76 12.73 8.80
CA ALA A 185 15.37 12.53 8.36
C ALA A 185 15.17 11.22 7.58
N GLY A 186 16.21 10.74 6.87
CA GLY A 186 16.24 9.48 6.11
C GLY A 186 16.25 8.23 6.98
N VAL A 187 17.09 8.21 8.01
CA VAL A 187 17.38 7.01 8.81
C VAL A 187 16.55 6.92 10.10
N LEU A 188 16.02 8.04 10.61
CA LEU A 188 15.38 8.08 11.93
C LEU A 188 14.02 7.39 12.12
N PRO A 189 13.18 7.03 11.13
CA PRO A 189 11.89 6.42 11.47
C PRO A 189 12.00 4.98 12.03
N PHE A 190 13.20 4.40 12.15
CA PHE A 190 13.38 2.98 12.47
C PHE A 190 14.14 2.63 13.77
N ARG A 191 14.66 3.58 14.56
CA ARG A 191 15.47 3.20 15.76
C ARG A 191 15.21 4.08 16.99
N SER A 192 14.68 3.45 18.04
CA SER A 192 14.24 4.04 19.31
C SER A 192 15.35 4.44 20.28
N ASP A 193 16.62 4.14 19.98
CA ASP A 193 17.70 4.12 20.99
C ASP A 193 18.27 5.50 21.37
N TYR A 194 17.77 6.60 20.78
CA TYR A 194 18.37 7.93 20.95
C TYR A 194 17.92 8.74 22.17
N THR A 195 16.87 8.32 22.88
CA THR A 195 16.37 9.09 24.04
C THR A 195 17.30 9.05 25.27
N ARG A 196 18.31 8.16 25.30
CA ARG A 196 19.18 8.01 26.48
C ARG A 196 20.41 8.92 26.53
N MET A 197 20.89 9.46 25.39
CA MET A 197 22.14 10.25 25.39
C MET A 197 21.95 11.75 25.69
N GLY A 198 20.75 12.30 25.53
CA GLY A 198 20.49 13.74 25.73
C GLY A 198 20.60 14.23 27.18
N LYS A 199 20.59 13.33 28.17
CA LYS A 199 20.63 13.69 29.59
C LYS A 199 22.04 13.76 30.21
N GLN A 200 23.12 13.43 29.50
CA GLN A 200 24.46 13.38 30.10
C GLN A 200 25.45 14.47 29.67
N VAL A 201 25.13 15.36 28.73
CA VAL A 201 26.11 16.34 28.19
C VAL A 201 25.91 17.77 28.75
N THR A 202 25.04 18.00 29.72
CA THR A 202 24.83 19.33 30.34
C THR A 202 25.85 19.71 31.42
N GLY A 203 27.04 19.09 31.42
CA GLY A 203 28.06 19.26 32.48
C GLY A 203 29.21 20.25 32.21
N ARG A 204 29.38 20.82 31.01
CA ARG A 204 30.51 21.74 30.72
C ARG A 204 30.04 23.09 30.21
N ARG A 205 30.07 24.09 31.10
CA ARG A 205 29.92 25.52 30.78
C ARG A 205 31.08 25.96 29.89
N VAL A 206 30.85 26.09 28.59
CA VAL A 206 31.69 26.91 27.72
C VAL A 206 31.02 28.27 27.65
N ALA A 207 31.57 29.24 28.39
CA ALA A 207 31.20 30.64 28.31
C ALA A 207 31.96 31.27 27.14
N GLY A 208 31.26 31.72 26.10
CA GLY A 208 31.87 32.45 25.00
C GLY A 208 30.92 32.69 23.83
N ILE A 209 30.46 33.94 23.73
CA ILE A 209 29.81 34.55 22.55
C ILE A 209 28.37 34.06 22.28
N ILE A 210 27.44 34.61 23.06
CA ILE A 210 26.01 34.65 22.72
C ILE A 210 25.81 35.88 21.84
N LEU A 211 25.98 35.73 20.52
CA LEU A 211 25.30 36.60 19.57
C LEU A 211 23.81 36.27 19.68
N GLY A 212 23.02 37.24 20.17
CA GLY A 212 21.58 37.14 20.32
C GLY A 212 20.87 37.04 18.98
N PHE A 213 20.97 35.88 18.32
CA PHE A 213 19.91 35.43 17.45
C PHE A 213 18.76 35.00 18.36
N ASN A 214 17.68 35.76 18.30
CA ASN A 214 16.39 35.41 18.88
C ASN A 214 15.84 34.20 18.09
N TYR A 215 16.46 33.04 18.26
CA TYR A 215 15.91 31.75 17.89
C TYR A 215 14.71 31.55 18.82
N GLY A 216 13.56 32.11 18.44
CA GLY A 216 12.29 31.82 19.09
C GLY A 216 12.19 30.32 19.22
N LYS A 217 12.13 29.83 20.48
CA LYS A 217 12.09 28.41 20.89
C LYS A 217 12.16 27.48 19.69
N PHE A 218 13.38 27.23 19.19
CA PHE A 218 13.60 26.13 18.28
C PHE A 218 13.28 24.91 19.12
N SER A 219 12.05 24.41 19.01
CA SER A 219 11.68 23.08 19.44
C SER A 219 12.80 22.18 18.96
N SER A 220 13.47 21.52 19.90
CA SER A 220 14.73 20.84 19.62
C SER A 220 14.55 19.98 18.37
N PRO A 221 15.47 20.01 17.39
CA PRO A 221 15.38 19.16 16.20
C PRO A 221 15.26 17.65 16.51
N CYS A 222 15.54 17.27 17.76
CA CYS A 222 15.38 15.93 18.32
C CYS A 222 13.93 15.55 18.68
N GLU A 223 13.00 16.50 18.69
CA GLU A 223 11.55 16.28 18.92
C GLU A 223 10.78 16.10 17.59
N PHE A 224 11.49 15.91 16.47
CA PHE A 224 10.88 15.33 15.27
C PHE A 224 10.61 13.85 15.53
N ASP A 225 9.50 13.63 16.22
CA ASP A 225 8.95 12.35 16.64
C ASP A 225 9.11 11.31 15.52
N LEU A 226 9.94 10.31 15.83
CA LEU A 226 9.70 8.92 15.45
C LEU A 226 8.18 8.75 15.35
N VAL A 227 7.69 8.34 14.17
CA VAL A 227 6.31 7.85 14.05
C VAL A 227 6.13 6.90 15.22
N HIS A 228 5.29 7.31 16.18
CA HIS A 228 5.26 6.67 17.48
C HIS A 228 5.00 5.20 17.20
N SER A 229 5.74 4.26 17.79
CA SER A 229 5.57 2.83 17.47
C SER A 229 4.09 2.43 17.49
N ARG A 230 3.33 3.01 18.44
CA ARG A 230 1.86 2.93 18.55
C ARG A 230 1.11 3.30 17.26
N GLU A 231 1.49 4.36 16.56
CA GLU A 231 0.90 4.73 15.27
C GLU A 231 1.16 3.63 14.24
N VAL A 232 2.40 3.17 14.08
CA VAL A 232 2.72 2.09 13.13
C VAL A 232 1.89 0.82 13.41
N HIS A 233 1.78 0.42 14.68
CA HIS A 233 0.99 -0.74 15.08
C HIS A 233 -0.49 -0.56 14.78
N THR A 234 -1.09 0.59 15.13
CA THR A 234 -2.50 0.87 14.81
C THR A 234 -2.77 0.77 13.31
N LEU A 235 -1.81 1.20 12.50
CA LEU A 235 -1.94 1.26 11.05
C LEU A 235 -1.76 -0.11 10.39
N LEU A 236 -0.81 -0.90 10.88
CA LEU A 236 -0.68 -2.31 10.48
C LEU A 236 -1.93 -3.11 10.83
N SER A 237 -2.48 -2.90 12.04
CA SER A 237 -3.72 -3.53 12.46
C SER A 237 -4.88 -3.15 11.54
N ILE A 238 -5.05 -1.87 11.21
CA ILE A 238 -6.13 -1.44 10.29
C ILE A 238 -5.95 -2.06 8.90
N ALA A 239 -4.75 -2.01 8.33
CA ALA A 239 -4.45 -2.63 7.05
C ALA A 239 -4.76 -4.15 7.04
N SER A 240 -4.63 -4.80 8.20
CA SER A 240 -4.97 -6.22 8.35
C SER A 240 -6.44 -6.53 8.11
N VAL A 241 -7.38 -5.61 8.37
CA VAL A 241 -8.83 -5.81 8.12
C VAL A 241 -9.09 -6.15 6.65
N ALA A 242 -8.45 -5.45 5.72
CA ALA A 242 -8.65 -5.66 4.31
C ALA A 242 -7.98 -6.92 3.75
N ILE A 243 -6.92 -7.36 4.43
CA ILE A 243 -6.30 -8.66 4.15
C ILE A 243 -7.21 -9.78 4.65
N THR A 244 -7.69 -9.66 5.89
CA THR A 244 -8.44 -10.70 6.62
C THR A 244 -9.88 -10.84 6.13
N ALA A 245 -10.56 -9.77 5.73
CA ALA A 245 -11.95 -9.84 5.28
C ALA A 245 -12.22 -10.87 4.16
N PRO A 246 -11.41 -10.96 3.08
CA PRO A 246 -11.52 -12.07 2.11
C PRO A 246 -11.30 -13.46 2.71
N PHE A 247 -10.41 -13.61 3.70
CA PHE A 247 -10.17 -14.89 4.35
C PHE A 247 -11.28 -15.31 5.31
N VAL A 248 -12.05 -14.37 5.87
CA VAL A 248 -13.24 -14.68 6.69
C VAL A 248 -14.27 -15.48 5.88
N VAL A 249 -14.28 -15.37 4.54
CA VAL A 249 -15.11 -16.24 3.68
C VAL A 249 -14.82 -17.73 3.92
N LEU A 250 -13.60 -18.08 4.35
CA LEU A 250 -13.25 -19.46 4.69
C LEU A 250 -13.93 -19.97 5.96
N LEU A 251 -14.35 -19.08 6.84
CA LEU A 251 -15.05 -19.40 8.09
C LEU A 251 -16.56 -19.55 7.90
N LEU A 252 -17.07 -19.34 6.68
CA LEU A 252 -18.48 -19.51 6.35
C LEU A 252 -18.71 -20.89 5.72
N PRO A 253 -18.91 -21.96 6.52
CA PRO A 253 -18.95 -23.35 6.03
C PRO A 253 -20.07 -23.58 5.00
N THR A 254 -21.22 -22.94 5.19
CA THR A 254 -22.35 -23.01 4.26
C THR A 254 -22.03 -22.34 2.93
N SER A 255 -21.39 -21.17 2.96
CA SER A 255 -20.96 -20.46 1.75
C SER A 255 -19.85 -21.20 1.01
N LEU A 256 -18.86 -21.77 1.72
CA LEU A 256 -17.78 -22.53 1.09
C LEU A 256 -18.25 -23.83 0.44
N ARG A 257 -19.11 -24.61 1.11
CA ARG A 257 -19.60 -25.90 0.56
C ARG A 257 -20.30 -25.71 -0.78
N ARG A 258 -21.07 -24.63 -0.93
CA ARG A 258 -21.77 -24.30 -2.19
C ARG A 258 -20.86 -23.59 -3.20
N ALA A 259 -20.06 -22.63 -2.77
CA ALA A 259 -19.28 -21.79 -3.67
C ALA A 259 -17.96 -22.41 -4.13
N ARG A 260 -17.39 -23.35 -3.36
CA ARG A 260 -16.12 -24.06 -3.61
C ARG A 260 -15.04 -23.16 -4.20
N VAL A 261 -14.81 -22.00 -3.60
CA VAL A 261 -13.85 -21.02 -4.12
C VAL A 261 -12.43 -21.47 -3.81
N ARG A 262 -11.57 -21.56 -4.82
CA ARG A 262 -10.14 -21.85 -4.63
C ARG A 262 -9.46 -20.74 -3.82
N ARG A 263 -8.58 -21.13 -2.89
CA ARG A 263 -7.80 -20.22 -2.03
C ARG A 263 -7.04 -19.15 -2.81
N VAL A 264 -6.62 -19.46 -4.04
CA VAL A 264 -5.89 -18.53 -4.91
C VAL A 264 -6.70 -17.27 -5.25
N HIS A 265 -8.03 -17.37 -5.33
CA HIS A 265 -8.91 -16.23 -5.58
C HIS A 265 -9.05 -15.35 -4.34
N LEU A 266 -9.04 -15.94 -3.15
CA LEU A 266 -9.03 -15.19 -1.89
C LEU A 266 -7.72 -14.41 -1.73
N LEU A 267 -6.58 -15.04 -2.06
CA LEU A 267 -5.29 -14.36 -2.07
C LEU A 267 -5.30 -13.16 -3.04
N ARG A 268 -5.86 -13.35 -4.25
CA ARG A 268 -6.02 -12.26 -5.22
C ARG A 268 -6.89 -11.12 -4.67
N MET A 269 -8.01 -11.45 -4.04
CA MET A 269 -8.89 -10.46 -3.40
C MET A 269 -8.15 -9.67 -2.32
N SER A 270 -7.47 -10.35 -1.38
CA SER A 270 -6.68 -9.70 -0.34
C SER A 270 -5.61 -8.80 -0.92
N ALA A 271 -4.85 -9.26 -1.92
CA ALA A 271 -3.82 -8.47 -2.57
C ALA A 271 -4.36 -7.14 -3.11
N TYR A 272 -5.47 -7.18 -3.86
CA TYR A 272 -6.04 -5.98 -4.45
C TYR A 272 -6.80 -5.09 -3.46
N SER A 273 -7.39 -5.65 -2.40
CA SER A 273 -7.94 -4.85 -1.30
C SER A 273 -6.85 -4.03 -0.62
N THR A 274 -5.72 -4.66 -0.28
CA THR A 274 -4.61 -3.98 0.39
C THR A 274 -3.96 -2.92 -0.49
N ALA A 275 -3.86 -3.16 -1.79
CA ALA A 275 -3.22 -2.23 -2.72
C ALA A 275 -3.87 -0.84 -2.78
N LEU A 276 -5.19 -0.73 -2.59
CA LEU A 276 -5.88 0.57 -2.51
C LEU A 276 -5.62 1.29 -1.18
N ILE A 277 -5.42 0.51 -0.12
CA ILE A 277 -5.34 1.02 1.25
C ILE A 277 -4.00 1.68 1.51
N ILE A 278 -2.90 1.09 1.02
CA ILE A 278 -1.56 1.62 1.21
C ILE A 278 -1.45 3.10 0.75
N PRO A 279 -1.90 3.53 -0.45
CA PRO A 279 -1.82 4.92 -0.86
C PRO A 279 -2.78 5.85 -0.11
N LEU A 280 -4.02 5.43 0.18
CA LEU A 280 -4.94 6.24 1.00
C LEU A 280 -4.37 6.47 2.40
N PHE A 281 -3.73 5.43 2.94
CA PHE A 281 -3.04 5.47 4.21
C PHE A 281 -1.82 6.40 4.17
N ALA A 282 -0.98 6.29 3.15
CA ALA A 282 0.15 7.20 2.95
C ALA A 282 -0.32 8.65 2.86
N LEU A 283 -1.39 8.92 2.12
CA LEU A 283 -1.99 10.26 2.07
C LEU A 283 -2.41 10.71 3.47
N PHE A 284 -3.14 9.89 4.24
CA PHE A 284 -3.58 10.24 5.60
C PHE A 284 -2.44 10.51 6.59
N VAL A 285 -1.32 9.79 6.49
CA VAL A 285 -0.16 10.00 7.38
C VAL A 285 0.68 11.20 6.95
N PHE A 286 0.89 11.40 5.65
CA PHE A 286 1.79 12.43 5.14
C PHE A 286 1.14 13.80 4.96
N THR A 287 -0.18 13.89 4.70
CA THR A 287 -0.86 15.19 4.51
C THR A 287 -0.93 16.04 5.78
N PRO A 288 -1.35 15.57 6.96
CA PRO A 288 -1.53 16.44 8.12
C PRO A 288 -0.22 17.05 8.62
N ARG A 289 0.92 16.35 8.46
CA ARG A 289 2.23 16.84 8.92
C ARG A 289 2.85 17.91 8.02
N THR A 290 2.40 18.02 6.77
CA THR A 290 2.97 18.96 5.79
C THR A 290 2.21 20.28 5.71
N TYR A 291 0.91 20.30 6.00
CA TYR A 291 0.07 21.51 5.89
C TYR A 291 -0.08 22.34 7.17
N VAL A 292 0.40 21.86 8.33
CA VAL A 292 0.27 22.58 9.61
C VAL A 292 1.23 23.78 9.72
N THR A 293 2.16 23.98 8.80
CA THR A 293 3.15 25.07 8.87
C THR A 293 2.81 26.30 8.03
N THR A 294 1.69 26.32 7.31
CA THR A 294 1.25 27.53 6.59
C THR A 294 0.27 28.32 7.47
N ASP A 295 0.55 29.61 7.69
CA ASP A 295 -0.24 30.63 8.45
C ASP A 295 -1.69 30.85 7.94
N ASN A 296 -2.25 29.90 7.19
CA ASN A 296 -3.63 29.96 6.73
C ASN A 296 -4.57 29.46 7.83
N ASP A 297 -5.05 30.41 8.65
CA ASP A 297 -6.05 30.22 9.70
C ASP A 297 -7.31 29.46 9.24
N LEU A 298 -7.59 29.45 7.93
CA LEU A 298 -8.77 28.80 7.35
C LEU A 298 -8.79 27.26 7.55
N PHE A 299 -7.62 26.62 7.69
CA PHE A 299 -7.53 25.15 7.81
C PHE A 299 -7.39 24.65 9.25
N VAL A 300 -7.12 25.54 10.21
CA VAL A 300 -6.95 25.22 11.64
C VAL A 300 -8.17 24.49 12.23
N PRO A 301 -9.44 24.89 11.94
CA PRO A 301 -10.62 24.18 12.45
C PRO A 301 -10.77 22.77 11.88
N ILE A 302 -10.47 22.59 10.59
CA ILE A 302 -10.54 21.29 9.90
C ILE A 302 -9.48 20.34 10.47
N ILE A 303 -8.28 20.84 10.74
CA ILE A 303 -7.19 20.07 11.34
C ILE A 303 -7.51 19.72 12.79
N HIS A 304 -8.03 20.65 13.59
CA HIS A 304 -8.46 20.36 14.97
C HIS A 304 -9.62 19.36 15.02
N PHE A 305 -10.59 19.47 14.12
CA PHE A 305 -11.67 18.50 13.98
C PHE A 305 -11.16 17.11 13.58
N ALA A 306 -10.22 17.06 12.63
CA ALA A 306 -9.55 15.82 12.23
C ALA A 306 -8.69 15.24 13.38
N ARG A 307 -8.13 16.07 14.26
CA ARG A 307 -7.32 15.60 15.40
C ARG A 307 -8.17 15.02 16.53
N LEU A 308 -9.33 15.62 16.82
CA LEU A 308 -10.23 15.19 17.89
C LEU A 308 -11.19 14.07 17.45
N ASN A 309 -11.70 14.12 16.22
CA ASN A 309 -12.73 13.21 15.70
C ASN A 309 -12.30 12.41 14.46
N GLY A 310 -11.09 12.64 13.93
CA GLY A 310 -10.69 12.04 12.66
C GLY A 310 -10.45 10.54 12.75
N TRP A 311 -10.04 10.00 13.90
CA TRP A 311 -9.83 8.55 14.06
C TRP A 311 -11.11 7.72 13.91
N PRO A 312 -12.20 8.02 14.65
CA PRO A 312 -13.49 7.35 14.44
C PRO A 312 -14.03 7.50 13.02
N LEU A 313 -13.94 8.69 12.43
CA LEU A 313 -14.39 8.95 11.06
C LEU A 313 -13.55 8.17 10.04
N PHE A 314 -12.23 8.11 10.23
CA PHE A 314 -11.32 7.33 9.39
C PHE A 314 -11.63 5.84 9.47
N LEU A 315 -11.83 5.30 10.69
CA LEU A 315 -12.23 3.91 10.89
C LEU A 315 -13.58 3.60 10.24
N ALA A 316 -14.57 4.48 10.38
CA ALA A 316 -15.88 4.32 9.74
C ALA A 316 -15.78 4.37 8.21
N ALA A 317 -15.07 5.35 7.65
CA ALA A 317 -14.83 5.46 6.22
C ALA A 317 -14.08 4.25 5.67
N TYR A 318 -13.07 3.78 6.40
CA TYR A 318 -12.30 2.59 6.07
C TYR A 318 -13.16 1.34 6.10
N PHE A 319 -14.00 1.16 7.12
CA PHE A 319 -14.97 0.07 7.20
C PHE A 319 -15.92 0.06 5.99
N VAL A 320 -16.51 1.21 5.66
CA VAL A 320 -17.37 1.36 4.49
C VAL A 320 -16.62 0.99 3.20
N MET A 321 -15.38 1.44 3.05
CA MET A 321 -14.55 1.10 1.89
C MET A 321 -14.27 -0.41 1.79
N VAL A 322 -13.97 -1.08 2.90
CA VAL A 322 -13.77 -2.55 2.94
C VAL A 322 -15.07 -3.27 2.59
N VAL A 323 -16.22 -2.83 3.13
CA VAL A 323 -17.54 -3.40 2.81
C VAL A 323 -17.86 -3.25 1.33
N VAL A 324 -17.68 -2.06 0.75
CA VAL A 324 -17.91 -1.82 -0.67
C VAL A 324 -16.99 -2.68 -1.54
N SER A 325 -15.72 -2.82 -1.14
CA SER A 325 -14.75 -3.67 -1.84
C SER A 325 -15.13 -5.15 -1.78
N MET A 326 -15.47 -5.67 -0.60
CA MET A 326 -15.94 -7.05 -0.44
C MET A 326 -17.27 -7.30 -1.14
N HIS A 327 -18.18 -6.34 -1.13
CA HIS A 327 -19.44 -6.45 -1.87
C HIS A 327 -19.18 -6.55 -3.38
N ALA A 328 -18.27 -5.75 -3.92
CA ALA A 328 -17.86 -5.83 -5.33
C ALA A 328 -17.23 -7.19 -5.66
N MET A 329 -16.34 -7.71 -4.80
CA MET A 329 -15.74 -9.04 -4.97
C MET A 329 -16.79 -10.15 -4.91
N ALA A 330 -17.68 -10.13 -3.91
CA ALA A 330 -18.71 -11.14 -3.73
C ALA A 330 -19.73 -11.14 -4.88
N SER A 331 -20.20 -9.96 -5.31
CA SER A 331 -21.23 -9.82 -6.34
C SER A 331 -20.71 -9.98 -7.77
N ARG A 332 -19.62 -9.30 -8.12
CA ARG A 332 -19.13 -9.23 -9.51
C ARG A 332 -18.10 -10.30 -9.82
N TYR A 333 -17.17 -10.55 -8.90
CA TYR A 333 -16.09 -11.51 -9.12
C TYR A 333 -16.52 -12.94 -8.79
N LEU A 334 -17.06 -13.19 -7.59
CA LEU A 334 -17.50 -14.52 -7.15
C LEU A 334 -18.92 -14.91 -7.59
N LYS A 335 -19.74 -13.94 -8.01
CA LYS A 335 -21.15 -14.13 -8.39
C LYS A 335 -21.96 -14.85 -7.30
N LEU A 336 -21.85 -14.40 -6.04
CA LEU A 336 -22.61 -14.94 -4.92
C LEU A 336 -24.03 -14.34 -4.88
N PRO A 337 -25.07 -15.14 -4.57
CA PRO A 337 -26.46 -14.66 -4.56
C PRO A 337 -26.74 -13.66 -3.43
N HIS A 338 -26.07 -13.79 -2.28
CA HIS A 338 -26.24 -12.93 -1.11
C HIS A 338 -24.97 -12.11 -0.82
N ALA A 339 -24.46 -11.43 -1.85
CA ALA A 339 -23.20 -10.70 -1.77
C ALA A 339 -23.15 -9.66 -0.63
N THR A 340 -24.25 -8.94 -0.37
CA THR A 340 -24.33 -7.91 0.68
C THR A 340 -24.13 -8.51 2.07
N GLY A 341 -24.82 -9.60 2.38
CA GLY A 341 -24.69 -10.28 3.66
C GLY A 341 -23.28 -10.82 3.87
N VAL A 342 -22.69 -11.44 2.84
CA VAL A 342 -21.30 -11.91 2.88
C VAL A 342 -20.33 -10.75 3.13
N ALA A 343 -20.50 -9.63 2.43
CA ALA A 343 -19.62 -8.48 2.56
C ALA A 343 -19.69 -7.83 3.96
N LEU A 344 -20.90 -7.62 4.49
CA LEU A 344 -21.10 -7.05 5.82
C LEU A 344 -20.53 -7.97 6.90
N SER A 345 -20.88 -9.26 6.88
CA SER A 345 -20.41 -10.21 7.89
C SER A 345 -18.89 -10.37 7.87
N CYS A 346 -18.29 -10.51 6.69
CA CYS A 346 -16.82 -10.67 6.58
C CYS A 346 -16.07 -9.42 7.04
N SER A 347 -16.57 -8.22 6.68
CA SER A 347 -15.93 -6.96 7.06
C SER A 347 -16.10 -6.70 8.56
N LEU A 348 -17.28 -7.00 9.13
CA LEU A 348 -17.55 -6.84 10.56
C LEU A 348 -16.67 -7.76 11.39
N ILE A 349 -16.60 -9.05 11.06
CA ILE A 349 -15.74 -10.01 11.76
C ILE A 349 -14.27 -9.56 11.68
N ALA A 350 -13.77 -9.23 10.49
CA ALA A 350 -12.38 -8.76 10.31
C ALA A 350 -12.07 -7.49 11.14
N THR A 351 -13.02 -6.56 11.21
CA THR A 351 -12.89 -5.32 11.98
C THR A 351 -12.88 -5.61 13.48
N LEU A 352 -13.82 -6.43 13.97
CA LEU A 352 -13.87 -6.82 15.38
C LEU A 352 -12.60 -7.58 15.81
N THR A 353 -12.11 -8.52 14.99
CA THR A 353 -10.84 -9.22 15.25
C THR A 353 -9.68 -8.21 15.36
N THR A 354 -9.64 -7.22 14.47
CA THR A 354 -8.61 -6.17 14.51
C THR A 354 -8.71 -5.31 15.77
N VAL A 355 -9.92 -4.94 16.18
CA VAL A 355 -10.17 -4.17 17.42
C VAL A 355 -9.71 -4.96 18.65
N VAL A 356 -9.99 -6.27 18.71
CA VAL A 356 -9.53 -7.14 19.81
C VAL A 356 -7.99 -7.18 19.85
N ILE A 357 -7.32 -7.38 18.72
CA ILE A 357 -5.86 -7.38 18.63
C ILE A 357 -5.28 -6.03 19.10
N LEU A 358 -5.92 -4.92 18.73
CA LEU A 358 -5.51 -3.59 19.16
C LEU A 358 -5.69 -3.38 20.65
N ALA A 359 -6.82 -3.81 21.22
CA ALA A 359 -7.08 -3.70 22.65
C ALA A 359 -6.03 -4.47 23.47
N MET A 360 -5.76 -5.73 23.08
CA MET A 360 -4.75 -6.57 23.73
C MET A 360 -3.33 -6.02 23.68
N TRP A 361 -3.05 -5.09 22.76
CA TRP A 361 -1.73 -4.48 22.61
C TRP A 361 -1.62 -3.14 23.34
N LEU A 362 -2.75 -2.52 23.70
CA LEU A 362 -2.79 -1.28 24.45
C LEU A 362 -2.76 -1.50 25.96
N ASP A 363 -3.23 -2.66 26.43
CA ASP A 363 -3.05 -3.18 27.78
C ASP A 363 -1.59 -3.65 28.00
#